data_AF-A0AAU3PEK2-F1
#
_entry.id   AF-A0AAU3PEK2-F1
#
_cell.length_a   1.000
_cell.length_b   1.000
_cell.length_c   1.000
_cell.angle_alpha   90.00
_cell.angle_beta   90.00
_cell.angle_gamma   90.00
#
_symmetry.space_group_name_H-M   'P 1'
#
loop_
_entity.id
_entity.type
_entity.pdbx_description
1 polymer ?
#
loop_
_entity_poly.entity_id
_entity_poly.type
_entity_poly.pdbx_seq_one_letter_code
_entity_poly.pdbx_strand_id
1 'polypeptide(L)' 'MISRSSLAVVLGDLGRLEEAEAEHRAVLGARTRVLGPEHPHTLISRSSLASLLADLERSNDL' A
#
# COMPACT_ATOMS: atom_id res chain seq x y z
N MET A 1 -0.54 10.10 -17.78
CA MET A 1 -1.22 10.08 -16.46
C MET A 1 -0.50 9.04 -15.62
N ILE A 2 0.44 9.46 -14.76
CA ILE A 2 1.19 8.53 -13.91
C ILE A 2 0.21 8.05 -12.83
N SER A 3 -0.14 6.77 -12.89
CA SER A 3 -1.05 6.14 -11.93
C SER A 3 -0.41 6.14 -10.55
N ARG A 4 -1.22 6.24 -9.49
CA ARG A 4 -0.75 6.03 -8.11
C ARG A 4 -0.01 4.70 -7.92
N SER A 5 -0.32 3.68 -8.73
CA SER A 5 0.42 2.42 -8.78
C SER A 5 1.88 2.63 -9.17
N SER A 6 2.17 3.53 -10.10
CA SER A 6 3.53 3.87 -10.51
C SER A 6 4.28 4.65 -9.43
N LEU A 7 3.60 5.46 -8.62
CA LEU A 7 4.21 6.16 -7.49
C LEU A 7 4.56 5.18 -6.34
N ALA A 8 3.71 4.17 -6.10
CA ALA A 8 3.99 3.15 -5.08
C ALA A 8 5.22 2.30 -5.42
N VAL A 9 5.43 1.96 -6.71
CA VAL A 9 6.66 1.30 -7.19
C VAL A 9 7.89 2.18 -6.97
N VAL A 10 7.80 3.47 -7.32
CA VAL A 10 8.92 4.42 -7.16
C VAL A 10 9.27 4.69 -5.68
N LEU A 11 8.29 4.65 -4.77
CA LEU A 11 8.53 4.80 -3.33
C LEU A 11 9.15 3.53 -2.71
N GLY A 12 8.85 2.34 -3.25
CA GLY A 12 9.55 1.10 -2.91
C GLY A 12 11.02 1.14 -3.30
N ASP A 13 11.33 1.65 -4.50
CA ASP A 13 12.70 1.80 -5.00
C ASP A 13 13.55 2.83 -4.22
N LEU A 14 12.91 3.73 -3.46
CA LEU A 14 13.60 4.79 -2.69
C LEU A 14 13.95 4.39 -1.25
N GLY A 15 13.67 3.15 -0.83
CA GLY A 15 13.94 2.70 0.55
C GLY A 15 13.04 3.35 1.62
N ARG A 16 11.93 3.98 1.21
CA ARG A 16 10.94 4.61 2.11
C ARG A 16 9.70 3.73 2.28
N LEU A 17 9.93 2.43 2.41
CA LEU A 17 8.88 1.41 2.50
C LEU A 17 7.97 1.64 3.70
N GLU A 18 8.51 2.09 4.83
CA GLU A 18 7.75 2.44 6.05
C GLU A 18 6.76 3.60 5.83
N GLU A 19 7.15 4.61 5.05
CA GLU A 19 6.27 5.74 4.73
C GLU A 19 5.17 5.34 3.74
N ALA A 20 5.51 4.49 2.76
CA ALA A 20 4.53 3.90 1.86
C ALA A 20 3.50 3.04 2.65
N GLU A 21 3.97 2.31 3.67
CA GLU A 21 3.13 1.46 4.52
C GLU A 21 2.15 2.29 5.35
N ALA A 22 2.63 3.37 5.96
CA ALA A 22 1.80 4.31 6.72
C ALA A 22 0.68 4.91 5.85
N GLU A 23 1.01 5.38 4.65
CA GLU A 23 0.04 5.94 3.69
C GLU A 23 -0.97 4.89 3.20
N HIS A 24 -0.51 3.66 2.89
CA HIS A 24 -1.41 2.57 2.49
C HIS A 24 -2.39 2.20 3.60
N ARG A 25 -1.95 2.20 4.88
CA ARG A 25 -2.84 1.98 6.03
C ARG A 25 -3.85 3.10 6.23
N ALA A 26 -3.43 4.36 6.09
CA ALA A 26 -4.33 5.51 6.21
C ALA A 26 -5.44 5.45 5.15
N VAL A 27 -5.07 5.19 3.90
CA VAL A 27 -6.04 5.04 2.79
C VAL A 27 -6.97 3.85 3.02
N LEU A 28 -6.45 2.72 3.50
CA LEU A 28 -7.28 1.56 3.80
C LEU A 28 -8.29 1.87 4.92
N GLY A 29 -7.86 2.52 6.00
CA GLY A 29 -8.75 2.93 7.09
C GLY A 29 -9.87 3.86 6.64
N ALA A 30 -9.54 4.84 5.79
CA ALA A 30 -10.53 5.75 5.21
C ALA A 30 -11.53 5.00 4.30
N ARG A 31 -11.04 4.12 3.42
CA ARG A 31 -11.88 3.34 2.50
C ARG A 31 -12.78 2.37 3.25
N THR A 32 -12.27 1.66 4.24
CA THR A 32 -13.08 0.77 5.08
C THR A 32 -14.21 1.52 5.79
N ARG A 33 -13.95 2.75 6.27
CA ARG A 33 -14.97 3.57 6.96
C ARG A 33 -16.03 4.12 6.00
N VAL A 34 -15.64 4.56 4.81
CA VAL A 34 -16.55 5.22 3.85
C VAL A 34 -17.29 4.22 2.98
N LEU A 35 -16.59 3.18 2.52
CA LEU A 35 -17.09 2.24 1.51
C LEU A 35 -17.43 0.86 2.09
N GLY A 36 -16.94 0.56 3.29
CA GLY A 36 -17.03 -0.76 3.90
C GLY A 36 -15.86 -1.69 3.55
N PRO A 37 -15.69 -2.78 4.31
CA PRO A 37 -14.57 -3.71 4.19
C PRO A 37 -14.57 -4.52 2.87
N GLU A 38 -15.75 -4.86 2.36
CA GLU A 38 -15.92 -5.71 1.16
C GLU A 38 -16.00 -4.92 -0.15
N HIS A 39 -15.94 -3.60 -0.09
CA HIS A 39 -15.99 -2.80 -1.31
C HIS A 39 -14.74 -3.07 -2.18
N PRO A 40 -14.89 -3.23 -3.51
CA PRO A 40 -13.76 -3.57 -4.39
C PRO A 40 -12.54 -2.67 -4.22
N HIS A 41 -12.73 -1.37 -4.04
CA HIS A 41 -11.62 -0.43 -3.79
C HIS A 41 -10.90 -0.63 -2.44
N THR A 42 -11.62 -1.10 -1.42
CA THR A 42 -11.04 -1.46 -0.12
C THR A 42 -10.21 -2.73 -0.27
N LEU A 43 -10.71 -3.73 -0.99
CA LEU A 43 -10.01 -4.98 -1.29
C LEU A 43 -8.72 -4.73 -2.11
N ILE A 44 -8.78 -3.90 -3.15
CA ILE A 44 -7.58 -3.50 -3.92
C ILE A 44 -6.54 -2.84 -3.02
N SER A 45 -6.96 -1.94 -2.11
CA SER A 45 -6.05 -1.33 -1.13
C SER A 45 -5.40 -2.35 -0.19
N ARG A 46 -6.15 -3.36 0.25
CA ARG A 46 -5.61 -4.46 1.07
C ARG A 46 -4.57 -5.27 0.30
N SER A 47 -4.85 -5.62 -0.96
CA SER A 47 -3.89 -6.35 -1.80
C SER A 47 -2.61 -5.53 -2.02
N SER A 48 -2.70 -4.23 -2.26
CA SER A 48 -1.50 -3.38 -2.40
C SER A 48 -0.68 -3.29 -1.11
N LEU A 49 -1.34 -3.19 0.05
CA LEU A 49 -0.63 -3.20 1.34
C LEU A 49 0.05 -4.55 1.60
N ALA A 50 -0.60 -5.67 1.25
CA ALA A 50 -0.01 -7.01 1.41
C ALA A 50 1.24 -7.19 0.54
N SER A 51 1.23 -6.70 -0.71
CA SER A 51 2.42 -6.72 -1.55
C SER A 51 3.56 -5.88 -0.97
N LEU A 52 3.26 -4.67 -0.49
CA LEU A 52 4.26 -3.80 0.11
C LEU A 52 4.89 -4.43 1.37
N LEU A 53 4.10 -5.08 2.21
CA LEU A 53 4.59 -5.77 3.42
C LEU A 53 5.51 -6.95 3.07
N ALA A 54 5.17 -7.71 2.02
CA ALA A 54 6.02 -8.80 1.55
C ALA A 54 7.37 -8.29 1.01
N ASP A 55 7.39 -7.12 0.37
CA ASP A 55 8.62 -6.47 -0.08
C ASP A 55 9.43 -5.91 1.10
N LEU A 56 8.76 -5.37 2.13
CA LEU A 56 9.39 -4.91 3.38
C LEU A 56 10.09 -6.06 4.11
N GLU A 57 9.41 -7.19 4.31
CA GLU A 57 9.99 -8.39 4.92
C GLU A 57 11.24 -8.85 4.16
N ARG A 58 11.17 -8.87 2.82
CA ARG A 58 12.30 -9.27 1.97
C ARG A 58 13.48 -8.29 2.02
N SER A 59 13.21 -7.01 2.27
CA SER A 59 14.24 -5.97 2.40
C SER A 59 14.91 -5.95 3.77
N ASN A 60 14.22 -6.40 4.83
CA ASN A 60 14.76 -6.51 6.18
C ASN A 60 15.66 -7.75 6.37
N ASP A 61 15.58 -8.72 5.47
CA ASP A 61 16.39 -9.96 5.49
C ASP A 61 17.76 -9.82 4.77
N LEU A 62 18.12 -8.63 4.27
CA LEU A 62 19.40 -8.32 3.59
C LEU A 62 20.30 -7.42 4.44
#